data_AF-A0A7Z9VNY2-F1
#
_entry.id   AF-A0A7Z9VNY2-F1
#
_cell.length_a   1.000
_cell.length_b   1.000
_cell.length_c   1.000
_cell.angle_alpha   90.00
_cell.angle_beta   90.00
_cell.angle_gamma   90.00
#
_symmetry.space_group_name_H-M   'P 1'
#
loop_
_entity.id
_entity.type
_entity.pdbx_description
1 polymer ?
#
loop_
_entity_poly.entity_id
_entity_poly.type
_entity_poly.pdbx_seq_one_letter_code
_entity_poly.pdbx_strand_id
1 'polypeptide(L)'
;IRIKGAMPRMQALKEVEKSDGVDTLVAICAICKSQFSKVLPKFDFDPYMIVSAHQLVSEALIMDKPQTINSVAEVTEEITE
;
A
#
# COMPACT_ATOMS: atom_id res chain seq x y z
N ILE A 1 -10.18 17.69 -9.46
CA ILE A 1 -8.96 17.39 -8.67
C ILE A 1 -8.19 18.68 -8.46
N ARG A 2 -7.79 19.01 -7.23
CA ARG A 2 -7.18 20.32 -6.89
C ARG A 2 -5.66 20.29 -7.08
N ILE A 3 -5.19 20.61 -8.28
CA ILE A 3 -3.76 20.58 -8.66
C ILE A 3 -2.91 21.54 -7.80
N LYS A 4 -3.42 22.77 -7.57
CA LYS A 4 -2.71 23.78 -6.75
C LYS A 4 -2.45 23.31 -5.32
N GLY A 5 -3.30 22.46 -4.74
CA GLY A 5 -3.12 21.94 -3.39
C GLY A 5 -2.06 20.83 -3.29
N ALA A 6 -1.69 20.22 -4.42
CA ALA A 6 -0.67 19.17 -4.47
C ALA A 6 0.75 19.71 -4.66
N MET A 7 0.91 20.95 -5.12
CA MET A 7 2.19 21.61 -5.40
C MET A 7 3.26 21.41 -4.31
N PRO A 8 3.01 21.67 -3.01
CA PRO A 8 4.07 21.49 -1.99
C PRO A 8 4.54 20.04 -1.87
N ARG A 9 3.66 19.06 -2.12
CA ARG A 9 4.01 17.63 -2.08
C ARG A 9 4.80 17.21 -3.32
N MET A 10 4.50 17.78 -4.48
CA MET A 10 5.21 17.50 -5.72
C MET A 10 6.60 18.11 -5.73
N GLN A 11 6.77 19.28 -5.11
CA GLN A 11 8.10 19.87 -4.88
C GLN A 11 8.95 18.99 -3.97
N ALA A 12 8.39 18.55 -2.83
CA ALA A 12 9.09 17.62 -1.93
C ALA A 12 9.43 16.30 -2.63
N LEU A 13 8.52 15.75 -3.44
CA LEU A 13 8.76 14.54 -4.23
C LEU A 13 9.92 14.73 -5.23
N LYS A 14 9.97 15.88 -5.92
CA LYS A 14 11.04 16.19 -6.88
C LYS A 14 12.40 16.33 -6.22
N GLU A 15 12.43 16.87 -5.00
CA GLU A 15 13.64 17.01 -4.22
C GLU A 15 14.19 15.62 -3.85
N VAL A 16 13.38 14.75 -3.25
CA VAL A 16 13.81 13.40 -2.84
C VAL A 16 14.07 12.45 -4.02
N GLU A 17 13.39 12.63 -5.15
CA GLU A 17 13.72 11.92 -6.40
C GLU A 17 15.15 12.26 -6.84
N LYS A 18 15.56 13.53 -6.70
CA LYS A 18 16.88 13.99 -7.13
C LYS A 18 17.99 13.73 -6.10
N SER A 19 17.72 13.92 -4.80
CA SER A 19 18.71 13.74 -3.74
C SER A 19 18.95 12.28 -3.42
N ASP A 20 17.87 11.51 -3.26
CA ASP A 20 17.91 10.16 -2.70
C ASP A 20 17.56 9.07 -3.73
N GLY A 21 17.21 9.47 -4.97
CA GLY A 21 16.88 8.54 -6.04
C GLY A 21 15.55 7.83 -5.85
N VAL A 22 14.60 8.44 -5.14
CA VAL A 22 13.27 7.85 -4.90
C VAL A 22 12.52 7.68 -6.22
N ASP A 23 12.17 6.43 -6.55
CA ASP A 23 11.45 6.07 -7.77
C ASP A 23 9.96 5.77 -7.56
N THR A 24 9.53 5.60 -6.31
CA THR A 24 8.19 5.09 -5.97
C THR A 24 7.57 5.90 -4.84
N LEU A 25 6.37 6.43 -5.06
CA LEU A 25 5.57 7.12 -4.04
C LEU A 25 4.54 6.14 -3.44
N VAL A 26 4.61 5.91 -2.13
CA VAL A 26 3.70 4.99 -1.46
C VAL A 26 2.52 5.74 -0.86
N ALA A 27 1.30 5.31 -1.19
CA ALA A 27 0.06 5.81 -0.64
C ALA A 27 -0.57 4.79 0.32
N ILE A 28 -0.72 5.17 1.60
CA ILE A 28 -1.45 4.37 2.59
C ILE A 28 -2.98 4.40 2.38
N CYS A 29 -3.49 5.51 1.82
CA CYS A 29 -4.91 5.70 1.58
C CYS A 29 -5.28 5.42 0.12
N ALA A 30 -6.30 4.59 -0.09
CA ALA A 30 -6.79 4.23 -1.42
C ALA A 30 -7.30 5.44 -2.23
N ILE A 31 -7.99 6.38 -1.56
CA ILE A 31 -8.46 7.63 -2.19
C ILE A 31 -7.25 8.49 -2.59
N CYS A 32 -6.21 8.57 -1.75
CA CYS A 32 -5.01 9.31 -2.09
C CYS A 32 -4.34 8.74 -3.35
N LYS A 33 -4.22 7.41 -3.45
CA LYS A 33 -3.67 6.75 -4.64
C LYS A 33 -4.44 7.16 -5.91
N SER A 34 -5.77 7.02 -5.89
CA SER A 34 -6.61 7.28 -7.07
C SER A 34 -6.67 8.76 -7.46
N GLN A 35 -6.51 9.67 -6.50
CA GLN A 35 -6.48 11.10 -6.76
C GLN A 35 -5.10 11.55 -7.25
N PHE A 36 -4.01 11.06 -6.66
CA PHE A 36 -2.66 11.47 -7.01
C PHE A 36 -2.16 10.87 -8.33
N SER A 37 -2.64 9.68 -8.74
CA SER A 37 -2.33 9.14 -10.08
C SER A 37 -2.77 10.08 -11.21
N LYS A 38 -3.79 10.91 -10.98
CA LYS A 38 -4.25 11.94 -11.92
C LYS A 38 -3.54 13.29 -11.75
N VAL A 39 -2.84 13.49 -10.63
CA VAL A 39 -2.09 14.72 -10.32
C VAL A 39 -0.65 14.64 -10.81
N LEU A 40 0.02 13.51 -10.59
CA LEU A 40 1.43 13.27 -10.95
C LEU A 40 1.77 13.66 -12.40
N PRO A 41 0.95 13.32 -13.42
CA PRO A 41 1.21 13.73 -14.80
C PRO A 41 1.17 15.24 -15.06
N LYS A 42 0.68 16.05 -14.10
CA LYS A 42 0.69 17.52 -14.19
C LYS A 42 2.01 18.14 -13.73
N PHE A 43 2.90 17.33 -13.16
CA PHE A 43 4.22 17.71 -12.65
C PHE A 43 5.32 16.85 -13.26
N ASP A 44 5.07 16.28 -14.45
CA ASP A 44 6.02 15.46 -15.22
C ASP A 44 6.50 14.19 -14.50
N PHE A 45 5.67 13.65 -13.59
CA PHE A 45 5.88 12.33 -13.00
C PHE A 45 5.04 11.26 -13.69
N ASP A 46 5.53 10.03 -13.67
CA ASP A 46 4.78 8.87 -14.15
C ASP A 46 3.53 8.64 -13.26
N PRO A 47 2.30 8.50 -13.82
CA PRO A 47 1.12 8.15 -13.05
C PRO A 47 1.22 6.80 -12.33
N TYR A 48 2.08 5.89 -12.78
CA TYR A 48 2.35 4.59 -12.17
C TYR A 48 3.40 4.63 -11.06
N MET A 49 4.07 5.78 -10.86
CA MET A 49 5.00 6.00 -9.75
C MET A 49 4.33 5.84 -8.38
N ILE A 50 2.99 6.00 -8.30
CA ILE A 50 2.24 5.88 -7.05
C ILE A 50 1.62 4.50 -6.83
N VAL A 51 2.05 3.83 -5.76
CA VAL A 51 1.59 2.48 -5.37
C VAL A 51 0.86 2.48 -4.03
N SER A 52 0.01 1.48 -3.79
CA SER A 52 -0.59 1.29 -2.46
C SER A 52 0.44 0.66 -1.51
N ALA A 53 0.40 1.04 -0.22
CA ALA A 53 1.21 0.38 0.81
C ALA A 53 1.03 -1.15 0.82
N HIS A 54 -0.22 -1.62 0.66
CA HIS A 54 -0.52 -3.06 0.59
C HIS A 54 0.12 -3.73 -0.64
N GLN A 55 0.23 -3.02 -1.77
CA GLN A 55 0.89 -3.56 -2.96
C GLN A 55 2.40 -3.67 -2.77
N LEU A 56 3.00 -2.69 -2.09
CA LEU A 56 4.44 -2.68 -1.82
C LEU A 56 4.88 -3.87 -0.97
N VAL A 57 4.07 -4.25 0.04
CA VAL A 57 4.41 -5.34 0.96
C VAL A 57 3.72 -6.66 0.61
N SER A 58 3.04 -6.75 -0.55
CA SER A 58 2.14 -7.86 -0.86
C SER A 58 2.81 -9.23 -0.76
N GLU A 59 4.07 -9.33 -1.18
CA GLU A 59 4.84 -10.59 -1.17
C GLU A 59 5.39 -10.94 0.23
N ALA A 60 5.48 -9.95 1.12
CA ALA A 60 5.97 -10.13 2.49
C ALA A 60 4.85 -10.52 3.48
N LEU A 61 3.59 -10.53 3.04
CA LEU A 61 2.45 -10.88 3.89
C LEU A 61 2.37 -12.40 4.08
N ILE A 62 2.66 -12.85 5.30
CA ILE A 62 2.40 -14.21 5.75
C ILE A 62 1.03 -14.24 6.42
N MET A 63 0.09 -14.94 5.81
CA MET A 63 -1.24 -15.15 6.40
C MET A 63 -1.33 -16.56 6.94
N ASP A 64 -1.67 -16.69 8.23
CA ASP A 64 -2.10 -17.98 8.76
C ASP A 64 -3.34 -18.45 8.01
N LYS A 65 -3.48 -19.78 7.87
CA LYS A 65 -4.68 -20.35 7.26
C LYS A 65 -5.92 -19.80 7.98
N PRO A 66 -6.99 -19.45 7.24
CA PRO A 66 -8.24 -19.08 7.88
C PRO A 66 -8.64 -20.22 8.81
N GLN A 67 -8.87 -19.89 10.08
CA GLN A 67 -9.33 -20.82 11.09
C GLN A 67 -10.72 -21.29 10.66
N THR A 68 -10.80 -22.42 9.97
CA THR A 68 -12.07 -23.11 9.78
C THR A 68 -12.49 -23.59 11.15
N ILE A 69 -13.49 -22.92 11.73
CA ILE A 69 -14.18 -23.38 12.93
C ILE A 69 -14.87 -24.72 12.65
N ASN A 70 -14.12 -25.82 12.70
CA ASN A 70 -14.62 -27.17 12.87
C ASN A 70 -14.63 -27.46 14.37
N SER A 71 -15.53 -26.78 15.09
CA SER A 71 -15.60 -26.79 16.54
C SER A 71 -16.23 -28.06 17.16
N VAL A 72 -15.88 -29.28 16.71
CA VAL A 72 -16.40 -30.50 17.38
C VAL A 72 -15.46 -31.73 17.39
N ALA A 73 -14.35 -31.80 16.64
CA ALA A 73 -13.67 -33.10 16.46
C ALA A 73 -12.48 -33.42 17.39
N GLU A 74 -11.83 -32.46 18.05
CA GLU A 74 -10.54 -32.72 18.74
C GLU A 74 -10.61 -32.97 20.26
N VAL A 75 -11.79 -32.91 20.90
CA VAL A 75 -11.87 -33.03 22.37
C VAL A 75 -12.07 -34.47 22.88
N THR A 76 -12.30 -35.46 22.01
CA THR A 76 -12.69 -36.81 22.47
C THR A 76 -11.56 -37.82 22.69
N GLU A 77 -10.31 -37.54 22.32
CA GLU A 77 -9.22 -38.54 22.44
C GLU A 77 -8.29 -38.35 23.65
N GLU A 78 -8.39 -37.25 24.40
CA GLU A 78 -7.45 -36.96 25.51
C GLU A 78 -7.97 -37.30 26.93
N ILE A 79 -9.19 -37.86 27.08
CA ILE A 79 -9.81 -38.10 28.42
C ILE A 79 -10.05 -39.59 28.72
N THR A 80 -9.34 -40.51 28.07
CA THR A 80 -9.34 -41.93 28.50
C THR A 80 -7.92 -42.43 28.69
N GLU A 81 -7.28 -41.98 29.77
CA GLU A 81 -6.28 -42.76 30.51
C GLU A 81 -6.56 -42.66 32.02
#